data_AF-A0A6A4I387-F1
#
_entry.id   AF-A0A6A4I387-F1
#
_cell.length_a   1.000
_cell.length_b   1.000
_cell.length_c   1.000
_cell.angle_alpha   90.00
_cell.angle_beta   90.00
_cell.angle_gamma   90.00
#
_symmetry.space_group_name_H-M   'P 1'
#
loop_
_entity.id
_entity.type
_entity.pdbx_description
1 polymer ?
#
loop_
_entity_poly.entity_id
_entity_poly.type
_entity_poly.pdbx_seq_one_letter_code
_entity_poly.pdbx_strand_id
1 'polypeptide(L)'
;MVSSISASRKALLVGIAFQLCLAFSASMVRATEGPIVAVLGYTPNKAAAAVAAIVYFICGLAFFYRVFRIRNWWALCLPIGSTAMAFGFVIRVLLNNPSHQQHGPFIAEEILTSCSPAAFLAFNYIVYGRLLRSFIGRRHSLLPPNYIATFFVCSDVLTFFVQAAGAAMFTNISTLNTGKKVFQIGVILQSASYYIFYIMLFMTWRSIRKEGIATGREMWWKAYKMVAISSLFIVVRTIFRIIYSSTNKDSKVRTDEVFLYVFDTIPLFLAIVGYIFKWPGVYLTGDSIADSNRTTLLGLEKLGTSSA
;
A
#
# COMPACT_ATOMS: atom_id res chain seq x y z
N MET A 1 -4.71 -8.25 -25.90
CA MET A 1 -4.65 -9.52 -25.15
C MET A 1 -3.34 -9.73 -24.36
N VAL A 2 -2.16 -9.55 -24.96
CA VAL A 2 -0.84 -9.80 -24.30
C VAL A 2 -0.58 -8.93 -23.06
N SER A 3 -1.02 -7.67 -23.03
CA SER A 3 -0.84 -6.79 -21.85
C SER A 3 -1.71 -7.19 -20.64
N SER A 4 -2.86 -7.83 -20.88
CA SER A 4 -3.74 -8.35 -19.83
C SER A 4 -3.15 -9.60 -19.18
N ILE A 5 -2.51 -10.45 -19.97
CA ILE A 5 -1.85 -11.69 -19.50
C ILE A 5 -0.65 -11.36 -18.61
N SER A 6 0.18 -10.37 -18.98
CA SER A 6 1.33 -9.99 -18.14
C SER A 6 0.91 -9.29 -16.84
N ALA A 7 -0.19 -8.52 -16.86
CA ALA A 7 -0.76 -7.92 -15.64
C ALA A 7 -1.37 -8.97 -14.71
N SER A 8 -2.03 -10.00 -15.26
CA SER A 8 -2.54 -11.12 -14.49
C SER A 8 -1.42 -11.95 -13.85
N ARG A 9 -0.29 -12.14 -14.54
CA ARG A 9 0.92 -12.79 -13.97
C ARG A 9 1.54 -11.96 -12.84
N LYS A 10 1.62 -10.64 -12.98
CA LYS A 10 2.14 -9.76 -11.90
C LYS A 10 1.21 -9.76 -10.68
N ALA A 11 -0.11 -9.74 -10.88
CA ALA A 11 -1.09 -9.85 -9.82
C ALA A 11 -1.04 -11.21 -9.11
N LEU A 12 -0.86 -12.28 -9.89
CA LEU A 12 -0.64 -13.63 -9.39
C LEU A 12 0.65 -13.71 -8.56
N LEU A 13 1.74 -13.09 -9.01
CA LEU A 13 3.00 -13.02 -8.25
C LEU A 13 2.83 -12.29 -6.91
N VAL A 14 2.07 -11.18 -6.88
CA VAL A 14 1.75 -10.47 -5.63
C VAL A 14 0.83 -11.31 -4.74
N GLY A 15 -0.16 -11.99 -5.34
CA GLY A 15 -1.02 -12.94 -4.63
C GLY A 15 -0.25 -14.12 -4.05
N ILE A 16 0.72 -14.68 -4.77
CA ILE A 16 1.61 -15.74 -4.31
C ILE A 16 2.54 -15.22 -3.21
N ALA A 17 3.16 -14.05 -3.39
CA ALA A 17 3.98 -13.43 -2.34
C ALA A 17 3.17 -13.18 -1.06
N PHE A 18 1.89 -12.84 -1.19
CA PHE A 18 0.99 -12.69 -0.07
C PHE A 18 0.55 -14.04 0.55
N GLN A 19 0.26 -15.06 -0.25
CA GLN A 19 -0.02 -16.41 0.27
C GLN A 19 1.18 -17.00 1.00
N LEU A 20 2.39 -16.76 0.48
CA LEU A 20 3.64 -17.06 1.17
C LEU A 20 3.79 -16.27 2.46
N CYS A 21 3.37 -15.00 2.50
CA CYS A 21 3.34 -14.18 3.70
C CYS A 21 2.36 -14.73 4.76
N LEU A 22 1.14 -15.10 4.37
CA LEU A 22 0.16 -15.74 5.26
C LEU A 22 0.67 -17.08 5.78
N ALA A 23 1.25 -17.91 4.91
CA ALA A 23 1.84 -19.19 5.28
C ALA A 23 3.05 -19.01 6.22
N PHE A 24 3.88 -17.99 5.98
CA PHE A 24 5.00 -17.63 6.84
C PHE A 24 4.53 -17.16 8.22
N SER A 25 3.52 -16.28 8.28
CA SER A 25 2.89 -15.85 9.53
C SER A 25 2.35 -17.05 10.33
N ALA A 26 1.62 -17.95 9.68
CA ALA A 26 1.09 -19.16 10.32
C ALA A 26 2.20 -20.10 10.83
N SER A 27 3.34 -20.15 10.14
CA SER A 27 4.50 -20.96 10.53
C SER A 27 5.24 -20.35 11.74
N MET A 28 5.35 -19.02 11.79
CA MET A 28 5.97 -18.28 12.90
C MET A 28 5.13 -18.35 14.19
N VAL A 29 3.80 -18.34 14.07
CA VAL A 29 2.87 -18.53 15.21
C VAL A 29 3.11 -19.88 15.90
N ARG A 30 3.34 -20.95 15.14
CA ARG A 30 3.55 -22.29 15.69
C ARG A 30 4.92 -22.46 16.35
N ALA A 31 5.87 -21.57 16.07
CA ALA A 31 7.27 -21.76 16.43
C ALA A 31 7.68 -21.09 17.76
N THR A 32 6.81 -20.37 18.46
CA THR A 32 7.23 -19.50 19.57
C THR A 32 6.29 -19.52 20.79
N GLU A 33 6.68 -20.27 21.83
CA GLU A 33 6.06 -20.27 23.16
C GLU A 33 6.89 -19.44 24.16
N GLY A 34 6.24 -18.52 24.90
CA GLY A 34 6.85 -17.73 25.97
C GLY A 34 5.98 -16.53 26.41
N PRO A 35 5.95 -16.15 27.71
CA PRO A 35 5.05 -15.12 28.23
C PRO A 35 5.58 -13.69 28.03
N ILE A 36 4.72 -12.77 27.56
CA ILE A 36 5.11 -11.38 27.25
C ILE A 36 4.37 -10.36 28.10
N VAL A 37 4.98 -9.98 29.22
CA VAL A 37 4.65 -8.71 29.90
C VAL A 37 5.62 -7.59 29.45
N ALA A 38 6.72 -7.93 28.77
CA ALA A 38 7.82 -6.99 28.54
C ALA A 38 7.83 -6.25 27.18
N VAL A 39 7.12 -6.70 26.13
CA VAL A 39 7.29 -6.13 24.77
C VAL A 39 6.26 -5.05 24.42
N LEU A 40 4.97 -5.26 24.73
CA LEU A 40 3.89 -4.30 24.43
C LEU A 40 3.92 -3.08 25.37
N GLY A 41 4.23 -3.26 26.65
CA GLY A 41 4.24 -2.18 27.65
C GLY A 41 2.85 -1.61 28.02
N TYR A 42 1.77 -2.10 27.39
CA TYR A 42 0.37 -1.77 27.70
C TYR A 42 -0.57 -2.93 27.32
N THR A 43 -1.77 -2.94 27.89
CA THR A 43 -2.85 -3.88 27.51
C THR A 43 -3.68 -3.29 26.35
N PRO A 44 -3.78 -3.96 25.19
CA PRO A 44 -4.51 -3.44 24.03
C PRO A 44 -5.99 -3.19 24.30
N ASN A 45 -6.56 -2.08 23.81
CA ASN A 45 -7.97 -1.78 23.93
C ASN A 45 -8.80 -2.67 22.98
N LYS A 46 -9.56 -3.61 23.56
CA LYS A 46 -10.46 -4.53 22.85
C LYS A 46 -11.43 -3.82 21.91
N ALA A 47 -12.07 -2.73 22.37
CA ALA A 47 -13.11 -2.06 21.60
C ALA A 47 -12.53 -1.38 20.36
N ALA A 48 -11.42 -0.66 20.51
CA ALA A 48 -10.76 0.02 19.40
C ALA A 48 -10.23 -0.98 18.34
N ALA A 49 -9.61 -2.08 18.79
CA ALA A 49 -9.13 -3.13 17.90
C ALA A 49 -10.28 -3.84 17.17
N ALA A 50 -11.39 -4.13 17.85
CA ALA A 50 -12.56 -4.77 17.24
C ALA A 50 -13.21 -3.86 16.16
N VAL A 51 -13.36 -2.57 16.45
CA VAL A 51 -13.88 -1.61 15.47
C VAL A 51 -12.97 -1.53 14.24
N ALA A 52 -11.66 -1.43 14.44
CA ALA A 52 -10.70 -1.41 13.34
C ALA A 52 -10.78 -2.71 12.50
N ALA A 53 -10.84 -3.87 13.15
CA ALA A 53 -10.98 -5.15 12.47
C ALA A 53 -12.24 -5.20 11.58
N ILE A 54 -13.40 -4.83 12.12
CA ILE A 54 -14.68 -4.82 11.38
C ILE A 54 -14.62 -3.87 10.19
N VAL A 55 -14.11 -2.66 10.39
CA VAL A 55 -14.03 -1.64 9.32
C VAL A 55 -13.13 -2.10 8.17
N TYR A 56 -11.93 -2.61 8.47
CA TYR A 56 -11.02 -3.12 7.45
C TYR A 56 -11.53 -4.39 6.77
N PHE A 57 -12.28 -5.22 7.49
CA PHE A 57 -12.91 -6.42 6.92
C PHE A 57 -14.01 -6.04 5.92
N ILE A 58 -14.90 -5.11 6.29
CA ILE A 58 -15.94 -4.59 5.39
C ILE A 58 -15.31 -3.96 4.14
N CYS A 59 -14.25 -3.17 4.30
CA CYS A 59 -13.51 -2.61 3.17
C CYS A 59 -12.94 -3.71 2.27
N GLY A 60 -12.34 -4.74 2.86
CA GLY A 60 -11.81 -5.91 2.14
C GLY A 60 -12.87 -6.60 1.31
N LEU A 61 -14.05 -6.87 1.88
CA LEU A 61 -15.18 -7.46 1.17
C LEU A 61 -15.69 -6.57 0.03
N ALA A 62 -15.80 -5.26 0.26
CA ALA A 62 -16.22 -4.31 -0.77
C ALA A 62 -15.22 -4.26 -1.94
N PHE A 63 -13.92 -4.32 -1.65
CA PHE A 63 -12.88 -4.40 -2.68
C PHE A 63 -12.90 -5.73 -3.41
N PHE A 64 -13.07 -6.86 -2.73
CA PHE A 64 -13.23 -8.16 -3.37
C PHE A 64 -14.41 -8.13 -4.34
N TYR A 65 -15.57 -7.69 -3.88
CA TYR A 65 -16.75 -7.54 -4.72
C TYR A 65 -16.47 -6.72 -5.98
N ARG A 66 -15.82 -5.54 -5.86
CA ARG A 66 -15.46 -4.71 -7.02
C ARG A 66 -14.46 -5.38 -7.95
N VAL A 67 -13.42 -6.02 -7.41
CA VAL A 67 -12.39 -6.70 -8.20
C VAL A 67 -13.00 -7.85 -9.00
N PHE A 68 -13.87 -8.66 -8.40
CA PHE A 68 -14.53 -9.78 -9.07
C PHE A 68 -15.56 -9.31 -10.09
N ARG A 69 -16.37 -8.28 -9.78
CA ARG A 69 -17.39 -7.75 -10.69
C ARG A 69 -16.78 -7.08 -11.92
N ILE A 70 -15.73 -6.28 -11.76
CA ILE A 70 -15.08 -5.55 -12.87
C ILE A 70 -13.94 -6.40 -13.48
N ARG A 71 -13.64 -7.57 -12.91
CA ARG A 71 -12.61 -8.51 -13.35
C ARG A 71 -11.20 -7.90 -13.41
N ASN A 72 -10.92 -6.96 -12.51
CA ASN A 72 -9.65 -6.23 -12.41
C ASN A 72 -8.65 -6.97 -11.52
N TRP A 73 -8.19 -8.14 -11.96
CA TRP A 73 -7.28 -9.01 -11.18
C TRP A 73 -6.00 -8.31 -10.71
N TRP A 74 -5.51 -7.33 -11.47
CA TRP A 74 -4.35 -6.51 -11.10
C TRP A 74 -4.51 -5.71 -9.80
N ALA A 75 -5.74 -5.51 -9.33
CA ALA A 75 -6.06 -4.78 -8.12
C ALA A 75 -6.20 -5.69 -6.88
N LEU A 76 -5.95 -7.00 -7.01
CA LEU A 76 -6.11 -7.97 -5.91
C LEU A 76 -5.28 -7.64 -4.67
N CYS A 77 -4.16 -6.92 -4.79
CA CYS A 77 -3.37 -6.51 -3.62
C CYS A 77 -4.18 -5.67 -2.62
N LEU A 78 -5.11 -4.83 -3.10
CA LEU A 78 -5.91 -3.94 -2.24
C LEU A 78 -6.88 -4.71 -1.30
N PRO A 79 -7.79 -5.59 -1.77
CA PRO A 79 -8.64 -6.37 -0.88
C PRO A 79 -7.83 -7.27 0.04
N ILE A 80 -6.78 -7.88 -0.49
CA ILE A 80 -5.89 -8.78 0.23
C ILE A 80 -5.22 -8.05 1.42
N GLY A 81 -4.62 -6.88 1.17
CA GLY A 81 -4.01 -6.05 2.22
C GLY A 81 -5.03 -5.59 3.25
N SER A 82 -6.24 -5.21 2.82
CA SER A 82 -7.31 -4.81 3.74
C SER A 82 -7.74 -5.95 4.66
N THR A 83 -7.85 -7.17 4.14
CA THR A 83 -8.16 -8.34 4.96
C THR A 83 -7.00 -8.75 5.88
N ALA A 84 -5.76 -8.59 5.44
CA ALA A 84 -4.58 -8.81 6.30
C ALA A 84 -4.64 -7.88 7.52
N MET A 85 -4.96 -6.61 7.30
CA MET A 85 -5.11 -5.64 8.38
C MET A 85 -6.22 -6.03 9.36
N ALA A 86 -7.37 -6.46 8.83
CA ALA A 86 -8.48 -6.92 9.64
C ALA A 86 -8.08 -8.10 10.54
N PHE A 87 -7.42 -9.12 9.98
CA PHE A 87 -6.93 -10.25 10.76
C PHE A 87 -5.86 -9.86 11.77
N GLY A 88 -4.96 -8.92 11.44
CA GLY A 88 -4.01 -8.37 12.41
C GLY A 88 -4.73 -7.76 13.62
N PHE A 89 -5.77 -6.96 13.40
CA PHE A 89 -6.58 -6.41 14.49
C PHE A 89 -7.40 -7.46 15.25
N VAL A 90 -7.85 -8.54 14.60
CA VAL A 90 -8.46 -9.69 15.31
C VAL A 90 -7.46 -10.32 16.27
N ILE A 91 -6.22 -10.54 15.84
CA ILE A 91 -5.16 -11.06 16.72
C ILE A 91 -4.88 -10.08 17.86
N ARG A 92 -4.90 -8.76 17.59
CA ARG A 92 -4.77 -7.72 18.61
C ARG A 92 -5.90 -7.77 19.67
N VAL A 93 -7.13 -8.10 19.27
CA VAL A 93 -8.24 -8.35 20.21
C VAL A 93 -7.96 -9.59 21.08
N LEU A 94 -7.45 -10.67 20.49
CA LEU A 94 -7.09 -11.90 21.23
C LEU A 94 -5.97 -11.64 22.24
N LEU A 95 -4.97 -10.83 21.87
CA LEU A 95 -3.83 -10.42 22.71
C LEU A 95 -4.23 -9.61 23.96
N ASN A 96 -5.46 -9.09 24.05
CA ASN A 96 -5.93 -8.47 25.29
C ASN A 96 -6.09 -9.50 26.42
N ASN A 97 -6.38 -10.77 26.12
CA ASN A 97 -6.48 -11.80 27.14
C ASN A 97 -5.07 -12.22 27.60
N PRO A 98 -4.78 -12.24 28.92
CA PRO A 98 -3.46 -12.61 29.45
C PRO A 98 -3.00 -14.00 29.01
N SER A 99 -3.94 -14.93 28.82
CA SER A 99 -3.69 -16.30 28.35
C SER A 99 -3.18 -16.40 26.92
N HIS A 100 -3.37 -15.36 26.10
CA HIS A 100 -2.96 -15.32 24.69
C HIS A 100 -1.77 -14.37 24.43
N GLN A 101 -1.16 -13.81 25.48
CA GLN A 101 0.03 -12.96 25.40
C GLN A 101 1.31 -13.77 25.15
N GLN A 102 1.30 -14.54 24.06
CA GLN A 102 2.42 -15.33 23.57
C GLN A 102 3.14 -14.59 22.43
N HIS A 103 4.41 -14.94 22.16
CA HIS A 103 5.20 -14.36 21.07
C HIS A 103 4.63 -14.61 19.68
N GLY A 104 4.07 -15.80 19.44
CA GLY A 104 3.47 -16.14 18.14
C GLY A 104 2.39 -15.15 17.69
N PRO A 105 1.30 -14.95 18.47
CA PRO A 105 0.24 -14.00 18.14
C PRO A 105 0.75 -12.56 17.95
N PHE A 106 1.68 -12.08 18.80
CA PHE A 106 2.24 -10.74 18.65
C PHE A 106 3.03 -10.56 17.34
N ILE A 107 3.87 -11.54 16.99
CA ILE A 107 4.59 -11.52 15.71
C ILE A 107 3.61 -11.56 14.54
N ALA A 108 2.56 -12.39 14.63
CA ALA A 108 1.55 -12.46 13.58
C ALA A 108 0.78 -11.15 13.40
N GLU A 109 0.43 -10.47 14.49
CA GLU A 109 -0.16 -9.14 14.44
C GLU A 109 0.75 -8.17 13.68
N GLU A 110 2.03 -8.05 14.06
CA GLU A 110 2.98 -7.13 13.42
C GLU A 110 3.21 -7.47 11.94
N ILE A 111 3.31 -8.76 11.58
CA ILE A 111 3.48 -9.19 10.19
C ILE A 111 2.23 -8.85 9.36
N LEU A 112 1.03 -9.17 9.84
CA LEU A 112 -0.22 -8.92 9.11
C LEU A 112 -0.50 -7.41 8.95
N THR A 113 -0.27 -6.64 10.01
CA THR A 113 -0.45 -5.18 9.99
C THR A 113 0.63 -4.48 9.15
N SER A 114 1.85 -5.03 9.05
CA SER A 114 2.93 -4.51 8.18
C SER A 114 2.76 -4.91 6.71
N CYS A 115 2.09 -6.03 6.42
CA CYS A 115 1.80 -6.45 5.05
C CYS A 115 0.79 -5.52 4.36
N SER A 116 -0.15 -5.01 5.14
CA SER A 116 -1.25 -4.15 4.69
C SER A 116 -0.79 -2.87 3.96
N PRO A 117 0.10 -2.03 4.52
CA PRO A 117 0.60 -0.85 3.81
C PRO A 117 1.34 -1.23 2.54
N ALA A 118 2.22 -2.26 2.55
CA ALA A 118 2.96 -2.69 1.35
C ALA A 118 2.02 -3.05 0.18
N ALA A 119 0.89 -3.71 0.48
CA ALA A 119 -0.13 -4.02 -0.52
C ALA A 119 -0.81 -2.76 -1.09
N PHE A 120 -1.00 -1.73 -0.28
CA PHE A 120 -1.60 -0.45 -0.70
C PHE A 120 -0.61 0.41 -1.50
N LEU A 121 0.69 0.38 -1.15
CA LEU A 121 1.75 0.98 -1.98
C LEU A 121 1.77 0.32 -3.35
N ALA A 122 1.79 -1.01 -3.40
CA ALA A 122 1.74 -1.80 -4.62
C ALA A 122 0.53 -1.41 -5.50
N PHE A 123 -0.64 -1.22 -4.90
CA PHE A 123 -1.83 -0.77 -5.63
C PHE A 123 -1.61 0.61 -6.29
N ASN A 124 -1.13 1.60 -5.53
CA ASN A 124 -0.87 2.93 -6.06
C ASN A 124 0.17 2.90 -7.19
N TYR A 125 1.22 2.09 -7.07
CA TYR A 125 2.23 1.93 -8.13
C TYR A 125 1.65 1.33 -9.41
N ILE A 126 0.76 0.33 -9.29
CA ILE A 126 0.12 -0.30 -10.46
C ILE A 126 -0.83 0.68 -11.16
N VAL A 127 -1.65 1.41 -10.40
CA VAL A 127 -2.55 2.43 -10.97
C VAL A 127 -1.74 3.52 -11.67
N TYR A 128 -0.68 4.01 -11.03
CA TYR A 128 0.19 5.02 -11.60
C TYR A 128 0.92 4.54 -12.87
N GLY A 129 1.50 3.33 -12.84
CA GLY A 129 2.15 2.75 -14.02
C GLY A 129 1.19 2.58 -15.21
N ARG A 130 -0.07 2.25 -14.94
CA ARG A 130 -1.12 2.19 -15.96
C ARG A 130 -1.50 3.58 -16.50
N LEU A 131 -1.62 4.59 -15.64
CA LEU A 131 -1.86 5.97 -16.05
C LEU A 131 -0.76 6.49 -16.98
N LEU A 132 0.51 6.24 -16.60
CA LEU A 132 1.66 6.63 -17.41
C LEU A 132 1.68 5.92 -18.77
N ARG A 133 1.37 4.62 -18.80
CA ARG A 133 1.38 3.85 -20.05
C ARG A 133 0.25 4.27 -20.99
N SER A 134 -0.94 4.49 -20.47
CA SER A 134 -2.14 4.69 -21.29
C SER A 134 -2.36 6.14 -21.71
N PHE A 135 -1.95 7.13 -20.91
CA PHE A 135 -2.36 8.52 -21.10
C PHE A 135 -1.19 9.49 -21.22
N ILE A 136 -0.26 9.44 -20.26
CA ILE A 136 0.76 10.50 -20.12
C ILE A 136 1.95 10.26 -21.07
N GLY A 137 2.31 8.99 -21.32
CA GLY A 137 3.48 8.65 -22.12
C GLY A 137 4.80 8.76 -21.34
N ARG A 138 5.86 8.17 -21.91
CA ARG A 138 7.15 7.99 -21.23
C ARG A 138 7.93 9.29 -20.98
N ARG A 139 7.60 10.38 -21.71
CA ARG A 139 8.34 11.65 -21.67
C ARG A 139 8.20 12.39 -20.33
N HIS A 140 7.12 12.16 -19.59
CA HIS A 140 6.85 12.86 -18.32
C HIS A 140 7.16 12.02 -17.08
N SER A 141 7.88 10.90 -17.21
CA SER A 141 8.26 10.05 -16.09
C SER A 141 9.75 9.71 -16.11
N LEU A 142 10.38 9.78 -14.93
CA LEU A 142 11.80 9.45 -14.75
C LEU A 142 12.11 7.98 -15.06
N LEU A 143 11.14 7.10 -14.87
CA LEU A 143 11.30 5.67 -15.11
C LEU A 143 10.31 5.18 -16.17
N PRO A 144 10.69 4.17 -16.97
CA PRO A 144 9.77 3.51 -17.88
C PRO A 144 8.55 2.94 -17.15
N PRO A 145 7.31 3.20 -17.63
CA PRO A 145 6.07 2.75 -16.99
C PRO A 145 5.98 1.24 -16.74
N ASN A 146 6.74 0.44 -17.50
CA ASN A 146 6.73 -1.01 -17.44
C ASN A 146 7.47 -1.58 -16.22
N TYR A 147 8.43 -0.82 -15.68
CA TYR A 147 9.31 -1.25 -14.60
C TYR A 147 9.02 -0.56 -13.28
N ILE A 148 8.40 0.62 -13.26
CA ILE A 148 8.02 1.36 -12.03
C ILE A 148 7.32 0.44 -11.03
N ALA A 149 6.19 -0.14 -11.42
CA ALA A 149 5.40 -0.97 -10.50
C ALA A 149 6.17 -2.22 -10.05
N THR A 150 6.98 -2.83 -10.92
CA THR A 150 7.75 -4.02 -10.53
C THR A 150 8.88 -3.65 -9.56
N PHE A 151 9.63 -2.59 -9.84
CA PHE A 151 10.75 -2.15 -9.02
C PHE A 151 10.31 -1.79 -7.60
N PHE A 152 9.30 -0.93 -7.47
CA PHE A 152 8.84 -0.50 -6.16
C PHE A 152 8.14 -1.63 -5.39
N VAL A 153 7.40 -2.52 -6.05
CA VAL A 153 6.83 -3.70 -5.38
C VAL A 153 7.92 -4.65 -4.88
N CYS A 154 8.97 -4.91 -5.67
CA CYS A 154 10.08 -5.74 -5.22
C CYS A 154 10.81 -5.11 -4.03
N SER A 155 11.01 -3.79 -4.06
CA SER A 155 11.56 -3.04 -2.93
C SER A 155 10.71 -3.23 -1.67
N ASP A 156 9.39 -3.04 -1.78
CA ASP A 156 8.48 -3.18 -0.63
C ASP A 156 8.47 -4.61 -0.07
N VAL A 157 8.45 -5.64 -0.94
CA VAL A 157 8.51 -7.04 -0.52
C VAL A 157 9.81 -7.33 0.25
N LEU A 158 10.95 -6.82 -0.23
CA LEU A 158 12.22 -6.99 0.48
C LEU A 158 12.19 -6.30 1.85
N THR A 159 11.70 -5.05 1.92
CA THR A 159 11.61 -4.31 3.19
C THR A 159 10.61 -4.92 4.17
N PHE A 160 9.58 -5.59 3.66
CA PHE A 160 8.63 -6.36 4.45
C PHE A 160 9.30 -7.59 5.08
N PHE A 161 10.12 -8.33 4.34
CA PHE A 161 10.88 -9.45 4.92
C PHE A 161 11.86 -8.99 6.00
N VAL A 162 12.50 -7.82 5.82
CA VAL A 162 13.36 -7.21 6.86
C VAL A 162 12.55 -6.90 8.13
N GLN A 163 11.34 -6.33 7.99
CA GLN A 163 10.44 -6.10 9.14
C GLN A 163 10.00 -7.40 9.80
N ALA A 164 9.59 -8.40 9.03
CA ALA A 164 9.19 -9.71 9.57
C ALA A 164 10.33 -10.40 10.33
N ALA A 165 11.56 -10.34 9.81
CA ALA A 165 12.74 -10.84 10.49
C ALA A 165 13.04 -10.08 11.78
N GLY A 166 12.95 -8.74 11.76
CA GLY A 166 13.11 -7.92 12.96
C GLY A 166 12.05 -8.23 14.03
N ALA A 167 10.80 -8.42 13.61
CA ALA A 167 9.68 -8.78 14.49
C ALA A 167 9.86 -10.15 15.15
N ALA A 168 10.36 -11.14 14.40
CA ALA A 168 10.65 -12.47 14.92
C ALA A 168 11.66 -12.46 16.09
N MET A 169 12.61 -11.52 16.04
CA MET A 169 13.66 -11.36 17.06
C MET A 169 13.15 -10.70 18.35
N PHE A 170 11.87 -10.29 18.41
CA PHE A 170 11.23 -9.83 19.65
C PHE A 170 10.98 -10.96 20.66
N THR A 171 11.24 -12.21 20.27
CA THR A 171 11.09 -13.42 21.09
C THR A 171 12.06 -13.53 22.24
N ASN A 172 13.29 -13.03 22.09
CA ASN A 172 14.31 -13.12 23.13
C ASN A 172 14.75 -11.73 23.60
N ILE A 173 14.93 -11.57 24.91
CA ILE A 173 15.40 -10.31 25.51
C ILE A 173 16.79 -9.93 24.97
N SER A 174 17.66 -10.93 24.76
CA SER A 174 19.00 -10.74 24.19
C SER A 174 18.98 -10.21 22.76
N THR A 175 18.01 -10.64 21.94
CA THR A 175 17.88 -10.22 20.54
C THR A 175 16.95 -9.02 20.35
N LEU A 176 16.23 -8.58 21.39
CA LEU A 176 15.19 -7.57 21.30
C LEU A 176 15.69 -6.22 20.74
N ASN A 177 16.84 -5.74 21.21
CA ASN A 177 17.40 -4.47 20.72
C ASN A 177 17.86 -4.58 19.26
N THR A 178 18.42 -5.72 18.87
CA THR A 178 18.80 -5.99 17.47
C THR A 178 17.56 -6.10 16.60
N GLY A 179 16.53 -6.83 17.04
CA GLY A 179 15.25 -6.96 16.35
C GLY A 179 14.58 -5.61 16.10
N LYS A 180 14.58 -4.71 17.09
CA LYS A 180 14.05 -3.34 16.94
C LYS A 180 14.79 -2.55 15.87
N LYS A 181 16.13 -2.61 15.87
CA LYS A 181 16.95 -1.94 14.85
C LYS A 181 16.68 -2.50 13.46
N VAL A 182 16.61 -3.83 13.32
CA VAL A 182 16.31 -4.49 12.04
C VAL A 182 14.91 -4.10 11.54
N PHE A 183 13.90 -4.14 12.40
CA PHE A 183 12.54 -3.71 12.09
C PHE A 183 12.51 -2.24 11.62
N GLN A 184 13.18 -1.35 12.37
CA GLN A 184 13.27 0.06 12.06
C GLN A 184 13.95 0.32 10.70
N ILE A 185 15.02 -0.41 10.37
CA ILE A 185 15.67 -0.33 9.05
C ILE A 185 14.68 -0.66 7.94
N GLY A 186 13.89 -1.72 8.11
CA GLY A 186 12.86 -2.10 7.13
C GLY A 186 11.82 -0.99 6.92
N VAL A 187 11.32 -0.38 8.01
CA VAL A 187 10.38 0.76 7.94
C VAL A 187 10.99 1.97 7.22
N ILE A 188 12.25 2.31 7.51
CA ILE A 188 12.94 3.45 6.88
C ILE A 188 13.13 3.20 5.38
N LEU A 189 13.60 2.01 4.99
CA LEU A 189 13.81 1.65 3.60
C LEU A 189 12.49 1.65 2.80
N GLN A 190 11.41 1.12 3.39
CA GLN A 190 10.08 1.13 2.77
C GLN A 190 9.59 2.58 2.56
N SER A 191 9.77 3.42 3.57
CA SER A 191 9.37 4.83 3.52
C SER A 191 10.17 5.61 2.49
N ALA A 192 11.49 5.39 2.40
CA ALA A 192 12.34 6.03 1.40
C ALA A 192 11.91 5.65 -0.03
N SER A 193 11.62 4.37 -0.26
CA SER A 193 11.09 3.87 -1.53
C SER A 193 9.78 4.60 -1.91
N TYR A 194 8.86 4.73 -0.95
CA TYR A 194 7.60 5.43 -1.18
C TYR A 194 7.77 6.94 -1.43
N TYR A 195 8.70 7.60 -0.75
CA TYR A 195 8.98 9.03 -0.96
C TYR A 195 9.53 9.29 -2.36
N ILE A 196 10.39 8.42 -2.88
CA ILE A 196 10.85 8.50 -4.27
C ILE A 196 9.65 8.41 -5.22
N PHE A 197 8.74 7.46 -5.01
CA PHE A 197 7.51 7.35 -5.78
C PHE A 197 6.64 8.62 -5.68
N TYR A 198 6.48 9.19 -4.49
CA TYR A 198 5.69 10.40 -4.28
C TYR A 198 6.28 11.62 -4.99
N ILE A 199 7.61 11.76 -4.97
CA ILE A 199 8.31 12.80 -5.74
C ILE A 199 8.09 12.58 -7.24
N MET A 200 8.21 11.35 -7.73
CA MET A 200 7.94 11.02 -9.14
C MET A 200 6.51 11.39 -9.54
N LEU A 201 5.53 11.08 -8.70
CA LEU A 201 4.14 11.47 -8.90
C LEU A 201 4.07 13.00 -9.09
N PHE A 202 4.57 13.76 -8.12
CA PHE A 202 4.58 15.24 -8.18
C PHE A 202 5.30 15.80 -9.41
N MET A 203 6.44 15.23 -9.81
CA MET A 203 7.17 15.63 -11.01
C MET A 203 6.33 15.44 -12.28
N THR A 204 5.61 14.31 -12.39
CA THR A 204 4.70 14.07 -13.51
C THR A 204 3.56 15.08 -13.53
N TRP A 205 2.98 15.43 -12.37
CA TRP A 205 1.98 16.50 -12.31
C TRP A 205 2.52 17.85 -12.78
N ARG A 206 3.73 18.21 -12.34
CA ARG A 206 4.40 19.45 -12.75
C ARG A 206 4.69 19.47 -14.25
N SER A 207 5.16 18.36 -14.81
CA SER A 207 5.45 18.25 -16.26
C SER A 207 4.18 18.43 -17.10
N ILE A 208 3.09 17.75 -16.73
CA ILE A 208 1.81 17.85 -17.46
C ILE A 208 1.26 19.27 -17.41
N ARG A 209 1.36 19.96 -16.26
CA ARG A 209 0.91 21.35 -16.13
C ARG A 209 1.75 22.33 -16.94
N LYS A 210 3.07 22.12 -17.02
CA LYS A 210 3.97 22.98 -17.79
C LYS A 210 3.69 22.93 -19.29
N GLU A 211 3.36 21.76 -19.82
CA GLU A 211 3.12 21.60 -21.26
C GLU A 211 1.69 21.96 -21.67
N GLY A 212 0.78 22.19 -20.71
CA GLY A 212 -0.60 22.61 -21.02
C GLY A 212 -1.44 21.57 -21.77
N ILE A 213 -0.93 20.35 -21.94
CA ILE A 213 -1.52 19.30 -22.79
C ILE A 213 -2.86 18.79 -22.23
N ALA A 214 -3.06 18.87 -20.92
CA ALA A 214 -4.25 18.35 -20.25
C ALA A 214 -5.17 19.50 -19.79
N THR A 215 -6.41 19.54 -20.31
CA THR A 215 -7.43 20.54 -19.95
C THR A 215 -7.97 20.40 -18.52
N GLY A 216 -7.51 19.41 -17.74
CA GLY A 216 -7.96 19.19 -16.37
C GLY A 216 -9.31 18.45 -16.26
N ARG A 217 -10.03 18.29 -17.37
CA ARG A 217 -11.38 17.69 -17.44
C ARG A 217 -11.38 16.20 -17.78
N GLU A 218 -10.26 15.69 -18.26
CA GLU A 218 -10.14 14.30 -18.71
C GLU A 218 -10.39 13.31 -17.58
N MET A 219 -10.95 12.16 -17.95
CA MET A 219 -11.39 11.15 -16.99
C MET A 219 -10.21 10.54 -16.23
N TRP A 220 -9.03 10.42 -16.85
CA TRP A 220 -7.81 9.88 -16.24
C TRP A 220 -7.24 10.78 -15.13
N TRP A 221 -7.50 12.09 -15.17
CA TRP A 221 -7.10 13.01 -14.10
C TRP A 221 -7.78 12.69 -12.77
N LYS A 222 -8.99 12.09 -12.81
CA LYS A 222 -9.70 11.66 -11.59
C LYS A 222 -8.94 10.50 -10.92
N ALA A 223 -8.50 9.50 -11.67
CA ALA A 223 -7.69 8.40 -11.14
C ALA A 223 -6.35 8.89 -10.59
N TYR A 224 -5.69 9.80 -11.29
CA TYR A 224 -4.45 10.37 -10.77
C TYR A 224 -4.68 11.15 -9.46
N LYS A 225 -5.70 12.02 -9.39
CA LYS A 225 -6.02 12.77 -8.16
C LYS A 225 -6.31 11.83 -6.99
N MET A 226 -6.95 10.69 -7.24
CA MET A 226 -7.16 9.67 -6.23
C MET A 226 -5.86 9.06 -5.73
N VAL A 227 -4.93 8.71 -6.64
CA VAL A 227 -3.60 8.22 -6.24
C VAL A 227 -2.85 9.28 -5.43
N ALA A 228 -2.94 10.56 -5.82
CA ALA A 228 -2.29 11.66 -5.10
C ALA A 228 -2.86 11.84 -3.68
N ILE A 229 -4.19 11.86 -3.53
CA ILE A 229 -4.85 11.95 -2.22
C ILE A 229 -4.52 10.73 -1.36
N SER A 230 -4.60 9.52 -1.93
CA SER A 230 -4.23 8.28 -1.24
C SER A 230 -2.78 8.33 -0.76
N SER A 231 -1.87 8.82 -1.61
CA SER A 231 -0.44 8.91 -1.27
C SER A 231 -0.15 9.89 -0.16
N LEU A 232 -0.90 10.99 -0.05
CA LEU A 232 -0.76 11.94 1.05
C LEU A 232 -1.00 11.28 2.41
N PHE A 233 -2.09 10.51 2.54
CA PHE A 233 -2.40 9.81 3.78
C PHE A 233 -1.38 8.71 4.12
N ILE A 234 -0.85 8.03 3.10
CA ILE A 234 0.20 7.03 3.29
C ILE A 234 1.49 7.70 3.78
N VAL A 235 1.87 8.87 3.25
CA VAL A 235 3.03 9.63 3.73
C VAL A 235 2.89 10.02 5.20
N VAL A 236 1.70 10.45 5.64
CA VAL A 236 1.44 10.76 7.05
C VAL A 236 1.70 9.53 7.93
N ARG A 237 1.19 8.35 7.52
CA ARG A 237 1.46 7.08 8.20
C ARG A 237 2.95 6.74 8.24
N THR A 238 3.67 6.87 7.12
CA THR A 238 5.10 6.48 7.08
C THR A 238 5.95 7.35 8.01
N ILE A 239 5.64 8.65 8.11
CA ILE A 239 6.29 9.55 9.08
C ILE A 239 6.04 9.06 10.50
N PHE A 240 4.79 8.77 10.85
CA PHE A 240 4.45 8.23 12.17
C PHE A 240 5.17 6.91 12.45
N ARG A 241 5.20 5.97 11.49
CA ARG A 241 5.86 4.67 11.67
C ARG A 241 7.37 4.79 11.86
N ILE A 242 8.03 5.75 11.21
CA ILE A 242 9.44 6.04 11.46
C ILE A 242 9.65 6.51 12.90
N ILE A 243 8.85 7.48 13.35
CA ILE A 243 8.93 8.03 14.72
C ILE A 243 8.61 6.94 15.76
N TYR A 244 7.53 6.19 15.56
CA TYR A 244 7.11 5.12 16.45
C TYR A 244 8.19 4.03 16.59
N SER A 245 8.85 3.68 15.49
CA SER A 245 9.92 2.67 15.50
C SER A 245 11.23 3.19 16.11
N SER A 246 11.49 4.49 16.07
CA SER A 246 12.71 5.10 16.63
C SER A 246 12.60 5.43 18.12
N THR A 247 11.39 5.47 18.69
CA THR A 247 11.21 5.96 20.05
C THR A 247 11.44 4.86 21.11
N ASN A 248 11.99 5.23 22.28
CA ASN A 248 12.25 4.33 23.43
C ASN A 248 10.99 4.05 24.27
N LYS A 249 11.05 3.08 25.20
CA LYS A 249 9.83 2.51 25.84
C LYS A 249 9.14 3.53 26.75
N ASP A 250 9.88 4.55 27.16
CA ASP A 250 9.47 5.52 28.16
C ASP A 250 8.83 6.79 27.55
N SER A 251 8.67 6.84 26.22
CA SER A 251 8.00 7.96 25.56
C SER A 251 6.48 7.77 25.52
N LYS A 252 5.72 8.84 25.82
CA LYS A 252 4.25 8.87 25.71
C LYS A 252 3.72 8.38 24.36
N VAL A 253 4.47 8.57 23.26
CA VAL A 253 4.11 8.11 21.91
C VAL A 253 3.97 6.59 21.79
N ARG A 254 4.71 5.82 22.61
CA ARG A 254 4.61 4.36 22.65
C ARG A 254 3.66 3.84 23.74
N THR A 255 3.46 4.62 24.79
CA THR A 255 2.58 4.26 25.92
C THR A 255 1.10 4.47 25.59
N ASP A 256 0.77 5.47 24.78
CA ASP A 256 -0.61 5.78 24.42
C ASP A 256 -1.02 5.13 23.09
N GLU A 257 -1.79 4.04 23.21
CA GLU A 257 -2.34 3.28 22.07
C GLU A 257 -3.14 4.15 21.08
N VAL A 258 -3.69 5.27 21.56
CA VAL A 258 -4.44 6.24 20.77
C VAL A 258 -3.62 6.76 19.58
N PHE A 259 -2.32 7.00 19.75
CA PHE A 259 -1.48 7.48 18.64
C PHE A 259 -1.37 6.45 17.52
N LEU A 260 -1.32 5.15 17.85
CA LEU A 260 -1.31 4.08 16.86
C LEU A 260 -2.61 4.07 16.05
N TYR A 261 -3.77 4.20 16.68
CA TYR A 261 -5.02 4.27 15.93
C TYR A 261 -5.10 5.54 15.07
N VAL A 262 -4.82 6.71 15.65
CA VAL A 262 -5.01 8.00 14.99
C VAL A 262 -4.01 8.25 13.86
N PHE A 263 -2.75 7.83 14.01
CA PHE A 263 -1.69 8.16 13.05
C PHE A 263 -1.21 6.96 12.21
N ASP A 264 -1.53 5.72 12.59
CA ASP A 264 -1.24 4.55 11.76
C ASP A 264 -2.50 4.04 11.04
N THR A 265 -3.56 3.81 11.80
CA THR A 265 -4.73 3.04 11.35
C THR A 265 -5.72 3.90 10.55
N ILE A 266 -6.05 5.09 11.05
CA ILE A 266 -7.00 6.01 10.39
C ILE A 266 -6.45 6.55 9.07
N PRO A 267 -5.18 7.03 8.96
CA PRO A 267 -4.68 7.56 7.70
C PRO A 267 -4.67 6.49 6.62
N LEU A 268 -4.30 5.25 6.97
CA LEU A 268 -4.32 4.16 6.01
C LEU A 268 -5.76 3.81 5.54
N PHE A 269 -6.74 3.90 6.44
CA PHE A 269 -8.15 3.71 6.10
C PHE A 269 -8.63 4.81 5.14
N LEU A 270 -8.31 6.08 5.42
CA LEU A 270 -8.63 7.21 4.55
C LEU A 270 -7.94 7.09 3.18
N ALA A 271 -6.74 6.51 3.12
CA ALA A 271 -6.01 6.29 1.88
C ALA A 271 -6.72 5.29 0.94
N ILE A 272 -7.45 4.33 1.49
CA ILE A 272 -8.11 3.26 0.71
C ILE A 272 -9.61 3.49 0.49
N VAL A 273 -10.31 4.12 1.44
CA VAL A 273 -11.78 4.27 1.38
C VAL A 273 -12.24 5.03 0.13
N GLY A 274 -11.42 5.96 -0.37
CA GLY A 274 -11.69 6.67 -1.63
C GLY A 274 -11.85 5.73 -2.84
N TYR A 275 -11.12 4.62 -2.85
CA TYR A 275 -11.19 3.60 -3.90
C TYR A 275 -12.47 2.75 -3.83
N ILE A 276 -13.12 2.68 -2.66
CA ILE A 276 -14.43 2.02 -2.51
C ILE A 276 -15.50 2.81 -3.23
N PHE A 277 -15.49 4.14 -3.14
CA PHE A 277 -16.51 4.95 -3.84
C PHE A 277 -16.20 5.04 -5.33
N LYS A 278 -14.98 5.42 -5.67
CA LYS A 278 -14.55 5.65 -7.06
C LYS A 278 -13.52 4.59 -7.45
N TRP A 279 -13.82 3.74 -8.43
CA TRP A 279 -12.87 2.68 -8.81
C TRP A 279 -11.91 3.18 -9.90
N PRO A 280 -10.57 3.12 -9.70
CA PRO A 280 -9.61 3.64 -10.67
C PRO A 280 -9.67 2.88 -12.00
N GLY A 281 -10.06 1.60 -11.98
CA GLY A 281 -10.20 0.79 -13.20
C GLY A 281 -11.20 1.35 -14.22
N VAL A 282 -12.20 2.11 -13.79
CA VAL A 282 -13.17 2.74 -14.72
C VAL A 282 -12.56 3.93 -15.45
N TYR A 283 -11.65 4.65 -14.79
CA TYR A 283 -11.02 5.85 -15.36
C TYR A 283 -9.78 5.52 -16.20
N LEU A 284 -9.31 4.27 -16.16
CA LEU A 284 -8.16 3.78 -16.93
C LEU A 284 -8.51 3.35 -18.36
N THR A 285 -9.78 3.49 -18.76
CA THR A 285 -10.31 3.09 -20.09
C THR A 285 -10.73 4.28 -20.96
N GLY A 286 -10.55 5.53 -20.49
CA GLY A 286 -10.91 6.74 -21.23
C GLY A 286 -9.96 7.05 -22.40
N ASP A 287 -10.31 8.09 -23.18
CA ASP A 287 -9.56 8.55 -24.36
C ASP A 287 -8.13 8.96 -24.01
N SER A 288 -7.15 8.44 -24.76
CA SER A 288 -5.74 8.71 -24.51
C SER A 288 -5.32 10.09 -25.03
N ILE A 289 -4.35 10.74 -24.40
CA ILE A 289 -3.74 11.99 -24.92
C ILE A 289 -3.14 11.75 -26.32
N ALA A 290 -2.67 10.53 -26.58
CA ALA A 290 -2.17 10.13 -27.89
C ALA A 290 -3.26 10.18 -28.96
N ASP A 291 -4.49 9.75 -28.64
CA ASP A 291 -5.62 9.83 -29.57
C ASP A 291 -6.05 11.27 -29.80
N SER A 292 -6.04 12.11 -28.76
CA SER A 292 -6.31 13.55 -28.91
C SER A 292 -5.30 14.21 -29.86
N ASN A 293 -4.00 14.01 -29.65
CA ASN A 293 -2.96 14.59 -30.51
C ASN A 293 -3.04 14.07 -31.95
N ARG A 294 -3.35 12.79 -32.14
CA ARG A 294 -3.50 12.19 -33.48
C ARG A 294 -4.72 12.75 -34.21
N THR A 295 -5.81 13.01 -33.49
CA THR A 295 -7.02 13.63 -34.05
C THR A 295 -6.76 15.09 -34.43
N THR A 296 -6.01 15.83 -33.60
CA THR A 296 -5.59 17.21 -33.92
C THR A 296 -4.69 17.25 -35.15
N LEU A 297 -3.71 16.35 -35.25
CA LEU A 297 -2.81 16.28 -36.42
C LEU A 297 -3.55 15.91 -37.71
N LEU A 298 -4.47 14.94 -37.65
CA LEU A 298 -5.32 14.58 -38.79
C LEU A 298 -6.27 15.72 -39.20
N GLY A 299 -6.74 16.51 -38.24
CA GLY A 299 -7.54 17.71 -38.50
C GLY A 299 -6.74 18.79 -39.24
N LEU A 300 -5.49 19.02 -38.80
CA LEU A 300 -4.58 19.97 -39.45
C LEU A 300 -4.16 19.52 -40.86
N GLU A 301 -3.95 18.22 -41.07
CA GLU A 301 -3.61 17.65 -42.39
C GLU A 301 -4.79 17.77 -43.38
N LYS A 302 -6.03 17.55 -42.91
CA LYS A 302 -7.25 17.76 -43.72
C LYS A 302 -7.47 19.23 -44.08
N LEU A 303 -7.10 20.16 -43.19
CA LEU A 303 -7.18 21.60 -43.48
C LEU A 303 -6.12 22.04 -44.50
N GLY A 304 -4.91 21.47 -44.44
CA GLY A 304 -3.84 21.77 -45.40
C GLY A 304 -4.08 21.22 -46.81
N THR A 305 -4.83 20.12 -46.95
CA THR A 305 -5.16 19.50 -48.24
C THR A 305 -6.41 20.09 -48.90
N SER A 306 -7.26 20.82 -48.18
CA SER A 306 -8.44 21.50 -48.73
C SER A 306 -8.14 22.91 -49.27
N SER A 307 -6.93 23.44 -49.05
CA SER A 307 -6.48 24.76 -49.48
C SER A 307 -5.51 24.74 -50.67
N ALA A 308 -5.33 23.59 -51.31
CA ALA A 308 -4.54 23.38 -52.53
C ALA A 308 -5.46 22.86 -53.65
#